data_AF-A0A7G7GCJ6-F1
#
_entry.id   AF-A0A7G7GCJ6-F1
#
_cell.length_a   1.000
_cell.length_b   1.000
_cell.length_c   1.000
_cell.angle_alpha   90.00
_cell.angle_beta   90.00
_cell.angle_gamma   90.00
#
_symmetry.space_group_name_H-M   'P 1'
#
loop_
_entity.id
_entity.type
_entity.pdbx_description
1 polymer ?
#
loop_
_entity_poly.entity_id
_entity_poly.type
_entity_poly.pdbx_seq_one_letter_code
_entity_poly.pdbx_strand_id
1 'polypeptide(L)'
;MMQTLGALYFAFGMLNWMTKSGLIGGIYNRPIAVANFTHFTVVAIAILKALIAHSAISISIWIIGALYLVFALAFTLILLRHPLKENSFV
;
A
#
# COMPACT_ATOMS: atom_id res chain seq x y z
N MET A 1 -5.72 7.79 -13.74
CA MET A 1 -6.57 6.58 -13.87
C MET A 1 -5.75 5.33 -14.19
N MET A 2 -5.04 5.26 -15.33
CA MET A 2 -4.26 4.07 -15.69
C MET A 2 -3.19 3.67 -14.65
N GLN A 3 -2.47 4.64 -14.06
CA GLN A 3 -1.50 4.38 -12.99
C GLN A 3 -2.15 3.76 -11.74
N THR A 4 -3.35 4.20 -11.38
CA THR A 4 -4.09 3.68 -10.21
C THR A 4 -4.55 2.24 -10.42
N LEU A 5 -5.10 1.93 -11.60
CA LEU A 5 -5.51 0.57 -11.96
C LEU A 5 -4.29 -0.36 -12.09
N GLY A 6 -3.21 0.12 -12.71
CA GLY A 6 -1.95 -0.62 -12.79
C GLY A 6 -1.38 -0.94 -11.42
N ALA A 7 -1.39 0.03 -10.50
CA ALA A 7 -0.97 -0.18 -9.11
C ALA A 7 -1.83 -1.20 -8.38
N LEU A 8 -3.15 -1.18 -8.61
CA LEU A 8 -4.09 -2.15 -8.06
C LEU A 8 -3.76 -3.57 -8.54
N TYR A 9 -3.67 -3.79 -9.86
CA TYR A 9 -3.36 -5.11 -10.42
C TYR A 9 -1.98 -5.62 -10.02
N PHE A 10 -0.99 -4.72 -9.98
CA PHE A 10 0.35 -5.06 -9.48
C PHE A 10 0.31 -5.51 -8.01
N ALA A 11 -0.37 -4.76 -7.14
CA ALA A 11 -0.51 -5.10 -5.73
C ALA A 11 -1.21 -6.45 -5.53
N PHE A 12 -2.28 -6.73 -6.29
CA PHE A 12 -2.95 -8.03 -6.28
C PHE A 12 -2.04 -9.17 -6.78
N GLY A 13 -1.27 -8.93 -7.85
CA GLY A 13 -0.30 -9.88 -8.36
C GLY A 13 0.77 -10.22 -7.33
N MET A 14 1.32 -9.21 -6.65
CA MET A 14 2.28 -9.37 -5.56
C MET A 14 1.69 -10.14 -4.38
N LEU A 15 0.46 -9.80 -3.98
CA LEU A 15 -0.25 -10.52 -2.92
C LEU A 15 -0.34 -12.01 -3.25
N ASN A 16 -0.89 -12.36 -4.41
CA ASN A 16 -1.06 -13.75 -4.85
C ASN A 16 0.29 -14.48 -4.98
N TRP A 17 1.30 -13.82 -5.53
CA TRP A 17 2.61 -14.41 -5.70
C TRP A 17 3.31 -14.71 -4.37
N MET A 18 3.15 -13.84 -3.37
CA MET A 18 3.77 -14.00 -2.06
C MET A 18 3.00 -14.94 -1.14
N THR A 19 1.68 -15.12 -1.35
CA THR A 19 0.87 -16.09 -0.59
C THR A 19 0.89 -17.50 -1.18
N LYS A 20 1.32 -17.69 -2.43
CA LYS A 20 1.24 -18.97 -3.16
C LYS A 20 1.83 -20.20 -2.45
N SER A 21 2.80 -20.02 -1.56
CA SER A 21 3.50 -21.10 -0.85
C SER A 21 3.27 -21.06 0.67
N GLY A 22 2.45 -20.12 1.15
CA GLY A 22 2.14 -19.94 2.57
C GLY A 22 0.85 -20.66 2.96
N LEU A 23 0.76 -21.05 4.24
CA LEU A 23 -0.52 -21.46 4.82
C LEU A 23 -1.49 -20.27 4.79
N ILE A 24 -2.75 -20.54 4.47
CA ILE A 24 -3.81 -19.53 4.55
C ILE A 24 -3.97 -19.15 6.03
N GLY A 25 -3.50 -17.96 6.41
CA GLY A 25 -3.54 -17.50 7.80
C GLY A 25 -2.91 -16.12 7.99
N GLY A 26 -3.44 -15.36 8.96
CA GLY A 26 -2.99 -14.03 9.33
C GLY A 26 -3.51 -12.91 8.42
N ILE A 27 -4.43 -12.09 8.93
CA ILE A 27 -4.98 -10.91 8.22
C ILE A 27 -3.98 -9.76 8.03
N TYR A 28 -2.82 -9.83 8.69
CA TYR A 28 -1.75 -8.83 8.63
C TYR A 28 -0.38 -9.45 8.31
N ASN A 29 -0.34 -10.47 7.44
CA ASN A 29 0.95 -11.05 7.06
C ASN A 29 1.75 -10.11 6.14
N ARG A 30 3.04 -10.43 5.95
CA ARG A 30 3.97 -9.64 5.13
C ARG A 30 3.48 -9.41 3.68
N PRO A 31 2.99 -10.43 2.93
CA PRO A 31 2.32 -10.24 1.64
C PRO A 31 1.29 -9.11 1.59
N ILE A 32 0.39 -9.01 2.59
CA ILE A 32 -0.64 -7.95 2.64
C ILE A 32 0.00 -6.58 2.83
N ALA A 33 1.00 -6.48 3.70
CA ALA A 33 1.75 -5.23 3.90
C ALA A 33 2.45 -4.77 2.61
N VAL A 34 3.05 -5.68 1.85
CA VAL A 34 3.69 -5.37 0.55
C VAL A 34 2.67 -4.92 -0.49
N ALA A 35 1.54 -5.63 -0.60
CA ALA A 35 0.48 -5.28 -1.55
C ALA A 35 -0.07 -3.87 -1.27
N ASN A 36 -0.42 -3.58 -0.02
CA ASN A 36 -0.92 -2.26 0.36
C ASN A 36 0.15 -1.17 0.20
N PHE A 37 1.39 -1.41 0.66
CA PHE A 37 2.50 -0.46 0.50
C PHE A 37 2.68 -0.04 -0.97
N THR A 38 2.74 -1.03 -1.87
CA THR A 38 2.97 -0.76 -3.30
C THR A 38 1.81 -0.01 -3.93
N HIS A 39 0.56 -0.39 -3.63
CA HIS A 39 -0.62 0.33 -4.11
C HIS A 39 -0.64 1.80 -3.65
N PHE A 40 -0.55 2.02 -2.33
CA PHE A 40 -0.65 3.36 -1.75
C PHE A 40 0.49 4.27 -2.21
N THR A 41 1.72 3.74 -2.30
CA THR A 41 2.89 4.50 -2.76
C THR A 41 2.74 4.94 -4.22
N VAL A 42 2.39 4.03 -5.13
CA VAL A 42 2.26 4.36 -6.56
C VAL A 42 1.14 5.37 -6.78
N VAL A 43 0.00 5.21 -6.10
CA VAL A 43 -1.12 6.15 -6.22
C VAL A 43 -0.78 7.51 -5.59
N ALA A 44 -0.10 7.55 -4.44
CA ALA A 44 0.36 8.80 -3.83
C ALA A 44 1.30 9.58 -4.77
N ILE A 45 2.27 8.89 -5.40
CA ILE A 45 3.17 9.50 -6.39
C ILE A 45 2.37 10.00 -7.61
N ALA A 46 1.41 9.22 -8.10
CA ALA A 46 0.59 9.62 -9.24
C ALA A 46 -0.26 10.87 -8.94
N ILE A 47 -0.84 10.97 -7.74
CA ILE A 47 -1.59 12.14 -7.29
C ILE A 47 -0.65 13.34 -7.12
N LEU A 48 0.51 13.16 -6.47
CA LEU A 48 1.48 14.24 -6.29
C LEU A 48 1.94 14.83 -7.63
N LYS A 49 2.22 13.97 -8.62
CA LYS A 49 2.54 14.40 -9.98
C LYS A 49 1.42 15.22 -10.61
N ALA A 50 0.16 14.82 -10.41
CA ALA A 50 -0.99 15.57 -10.92
C ALA A 50 -1.12 16.95 -10.23
N LEU A 51 -0.91 17.01 -8.92
CA LEU A 51 -0.93 18.25 -8.13
C LEU A 51 0.15 19.24 -8.56
N ILE A 52 1.36 18.75 -8.87
CA ILE A 52 2.46 19.57 -9.37
C ILE A 52 2.19 20.08 -10.79
N ALA A 53 1.63 19.23 -11.66
CA ALA A 53 1.39 19.55 -13.06
C ALA A 53 0.23 20.54 -13.28
N HIS A 54 -0.73 20.61 -12.34
CA HIS A 54 -1.94 21.42 -12.49
C HIS A 54 -2.26 22.19 -11.20
N SER A 55 -2.13 23.52 -11.25
CA SER A 55 -2.35 24.40 -10.11
C SER A 55 -3.82 24.57 -9.69
N ALA A 56 -4.77 24.29 -10.59
CA ALA A 56 -6.21 24.48 -10.36
C ALA A 56 -6.95 23.19 -9.96
N ILE A 57 -6.31 22.31 -9.19
CA ILE A 57 -6.93 21.05 -8.72
C ILE A 57 -7.80 21.28 -7.47
N SER A 58 -8.97 20.65 -7.46
CA SER A 58 -9.92 20.68 -6.33
C SER A 58 -9.31 20.19 -5.02
N ILE A 59 -9.71 20.82 -3.91
CA ILE A 59 -9.30 20.47 -2.53
C ILE A 59 -9.57 19.00 -2.19
N SER A 60 -10.59 18.38 -2.78
CA SER A 60 -10.90 16.96 -2.55
C SER A 60 -9.74 16.05 -2.97
N ILE A 61 -9.03 16.39 -4.06
CA ILE A 61 -7.88 15.61 -4.53
C ILE A 61 -6.68 15.76 -3.60
N TRP A 62 -6.51 16.94 -3.00
CA TRP A 62 -5.50 17.15 -1.95
C TRP A 62 -5.75 16.26 -0.72
N ILE A 63 -6.99 16.21 -0.25
CA ILE A 63 -7.39 15.36 0.89
C ILE A 63 -7.14 13.88 0.56
N ILE A 64 -7.55 13.43 -0.63
CA ILE A 64 -7.31 12.04 -1.07
C ILE A 64 -5.80 11.76 -1.16
N GLY A 65 -5.02 12.68 -1.71
CA GLY A 65 -3.55 12.55 -1.79
C GLY A 65 -2.90 12.42 -0.41
N ALA A 66 -3.33 13.24 0.55
CA ALA A 66 -2.85 13.17 1.93
C ALA A 66 -3.20 11.82 2.59
N LEU A 67 -4.43 11.32 2.39
CA LEU A 67 -4.84 10.02 2.90
C LEU A 67 -3.99 8.87 2.34
N TYR A 68 -3.75 8.88 1.03
CA TYR A 68 -2.89 7.90 0.37
C TYR A 68 -1.45 7.96 0.88
N LEU A 69 -0.91 9.15 1.12
CA LEU A 69 0.42 9.34 1.70
C LEU A 69 0.50 8.75 3.12
N VAL A 70 -0.50 9.01 3.97
CA VAL A 70 -0.57 8.46 5.33
C VAL A 70 -0.54 6.94 5.29
N PHE A 71 -1.32 6.30 4.41
CA PHE A 71 -1.29 4.85 4.29
C PHE A 71 0.04 4.33 3.73
N ALA A 72 0.65 5.00 2.74
CA ALA A 72 1.95 4.61 2.22
C ALA A 72 3.02 4.58 3.34
N LEU A 73 3.05 5.61 4.19
CA LEU A 73 3.94 5.69 5.34
C LEU A 73 3.61 4.61 6.39
N ALA A 74 2.33 4.42 6.72
CA ALA A 74 1.91 3.40 7.67
C ALA A 74 2.34 1.99 7.24
N PHE A 75 2.11 1.63 5.97
CA PHE A 75 2.52 0.32 5.44
C PHE A 75 4.03 0.18 5.28
N THR A 76 4.75 1.28 5.05
CA THR A 76 6.22 1.28 5.13
C THR A 76 6.68 0.91 6.54
N LEU A 77 6.11 1.54 7.57
CA LEU A 77 6.44 1.23 8.96
C LEU A 77 6.08 -0.22 9.33
N ILE A 78 4.95 -0.74 8.87
CA ILE A 78 4.56 -2.15 9.09
C ILE A 78 5.54 -3.09 8.42
N LEU A 79 5.96 -2.81 7.17
CA LEU A 79 6.87 -3.66 6.40
C LEU A 79 8.28 -3.73 7.01
N LEU A 80 8.72 -2.64 7.64
CA LEU A 80 10.05 -2.53 8.26
C LEU A 80 10.10 -3.06 9.70
N ARG A 81 8.96 -3.34 10.33
CA ARG A 81 8.93 -3.94 11.67
C ARG A 81 9.29 -5.43 11.60
N HIS A 82 10.18 -5.85 12.50
CA HIS A 82 10.47 -7.26 12.71
C HIS A 82 9.24 -7.98 13.27
N PRO A 83 9.04 -9.28 12.94
CA PRO A 83 7.96 -10.06 13.50
C PRO A 83 8.11 -10.09 15.03
N LEU A 84 7.02 -9.75 15.72
CA LEU A 84 6.95 -9.94 17.18
C LEU A 84 6.87 -11.45 17.44
N LYS A 85 7.65 -11.91 18.41
CA LYS A 85 7.62 -13.32 18.84
C LYS A 85 6.21 -13.64 19.31
N GLU A 86 5.58 -14.64 18.72
CA GLU A 86 4.32 -15.16 19.22
C GLU A 86 4.58 -15.73 20.61
N ASN A 87 3.88 -15.23 21.64
CA ASN A 87 3.96 -15.83 22.97
C ASN A 87 3.31 -17.21 22.88
N SER A 88 4.13 -18.25 22.80
CA SER A 88 3.71 -19.63 22.96
C SER A 88 3.27 -19.84 24.41
N PHE A 89 2.03 -19.48 24.72
CA PHE A 89 1.32 -20.01 25.89
C PHE A 89 0.74 -21.38 25.52
N VAL A 90 1.65 -22.34 25.30
CA VAL A 90 1.39 -23.79 25.28
C VAL A 90 2.51 -24.46 26.05
#